data_AF-A0A3A8K6F6-F1
#
_entry.id   AF-A0A3A8K6F6-F1
#
_cell.length_a   1.000
_cell.length_b   1.000
_cell.length_c   1.000
_cell.angle_alpha   90.00
_cell.angle_beta   90.00
_cell.angle_gamma   90.00
#
_symmetry.space_group_name_H-M   'P 1'
#
loop_
_entity.id
_entity.type
_entity.pdbx_description
1 polymer ?
#
loop_
_entity_poly.entity_id
_entity_poly.type
_entity_poly.pdbx_seq_one_letter_code
_entity_poly.pdbx_strand_id
1 'polypeptide(L)'
;MARHRDSGAEREPNEAVSLDPLLNYRPLGKPGPVTTLTPQLGAQLCRRIAAGDTLRDAAAAVGTTDTVVQGWRTRGAEAIERETEDIYTAFVMEYEAAAAHFRRVLQAAAMENIGNRAFNDKWLRWRLGLSDPKNFTLPRTVGTTSSDGGAFELVTPEEAQKTLADRLARFLDNEAKKAMPAPAEAEE
;
A
#
# COMPACT_ATOMS: atom_id res chain seq x y z
N MET A 1 21.21 43.33 43.06
CA MET A 1 21.93 42.10 42.65
C MET A 1 21.09 41.35 41.63
N ALA A 2 21.29 41.63 40.34
CA ALA A 2 20.62 40.93 39.25
C ALA A 2 21.45 39.68 38.90
N ARG A 3 20.86 38.49 39.03
CA ARG A 3 21.51 37.24 38.63
C ARG A 3 21.33 37.08 37.11
N HIS A 4 22.38 37.40 36.35
CA HIS A 4 22.51 36.97 34.97
C HIS A 4 22.47 35.44 34.95
N ARG A 5 21.46 34.90 34.26
CA ARG A 5 21.38 33.47 33.95
C ARG A 5 22.13 33.30 32.63
N ASP A 6 23.41 32.96 32.73
CA ASP A 6 24.13 32.32 31.64
C ASP A 6 23.45 30.97 31.36
N SER A 7 22.57 30.94 30.36
CA SER A 7 22.20 29.68 29.71
C SER A 7 23.23 29.46 28.60
N GLY A 8 24.20 28.61 28.90
CA GLY A 8 25.30 28.24 28.03
C GLY A 8 24.85 27.80 26.65
N ALA A 9 25.76 28.02 25.70
CA ALA A 9 25.77 27.38 24.41
C ALA A 9 25.74 25.83 24.55
N GLU A 10 25.45 25.20 23.41
CA GLU A 10 25.64 23.78 23.09
C GLU A 10 24.44 22.85 23.32
N ARG A 11 23.67 22.68 22.25
CA ARG A 11 23.62 21.38 21.57
C ARG A 11 23.20 21.58 20.12
N GLU A 12 24.16 21.75 19.22
CA GLU A 12 23.94 21.29 17.85
C GLU A 12 23.94 19.76 17.91
N PRO A 13 22.86 19.05 17.55
CA PRO A 13 23.01 17.66 17.17
C PRO A 13 23.72 17.63 15.82
N ASN A 14 25.04 17.58 15.92
CA ASN A 14 25.98 17.30 14.86
C ASN A 14 25.77 15.85 14.40
N GLU A 15 24.98 15.68 13.34
CA GLU A 15 25.13 14.65 12.32
C GLU A 15 24.08 14.97 11.25
N ALA A 16 24.44 15.87 10.33
CA ALA A 16 23.76 15.88 9.05
C ALA A 16 23.93 14.46 8.47
N VAL A 17 22.90 13.63 8.58
CA VAL A 17 22.86 12.30 7.97
C VAL A 17 23.23 12.53 6.51
N SER A 18 24.42 12.07 6.12
CA SER A 18 24.87 12.22 4.74
C SER A 18 23.82 11.57 3.86
N LEU A 19 23.09 12.40 3.12
CA LEU A 19 22.05 11.96 2.18
C LEU A 19 22.67 11.42 0.90
N ASP A 20 24.00 11.34 0.80
CA ASP A 20 24.67 10.67 -0.30
C ASP A 20 24.34 9.16 -0.23
N PRO A 21 23.47 8.65 -1.12
CA PRO A 21 23.05 7.27 -1.09
C PRO A 21 24.18 6.32 -1.50
N LEU A 22 25.31 6.85 -2.01
CA LEU A 22 26.44 6.09 -2.50
C LEU A 22 27.61 6.00 -1.50
N LEU A 23 27.56 6.73 -0.38
CA LEU A 23 28.66 6.80 0.59
C LEU A 23 29.10 5.42 1.11
N ASN A 24 28.14 4.50 1.29
CA ASN A 24 28.38 3.12 1.72
C ASN A 24 28.04 2.08 0.64
N TYR A 25 27.75 2.51 -0.58
CA TYR A 25 27.36 1.61 -1.65
C TYR A 25 28.56 0.79 -2.12
N ARG A 26 28.46 -0.54 -2.01
CA ARG A 26 29.42 -1.47 -2.58
C ARG A 26 28.78 -2.21 -3.75
N PRO A 27 29.29 -2.07 -4.98
CA PRO A 27 28.77 -2.81 -6.12
C PRO A 27 28.95 -4.32 -5.87
N LEU A 28 27.93 -5.11 -6.24
CA LEU A 28 27.90 -6.55 -5.99
C LEU A 28 28.97 -7.35 -6.74
N GLY A 29 29.52 -6.82 -7.84
CA GLY A 29 30.58 -7.47 -8.62
C GLY A 29 30.20 -8.81 -9.24
N LYS A 30 28.90 -9.13 -9.37
CA LYS A 30 28.41 -10.40 -9.90
C LYS A 30 28.11 -10.31 -11.41
N PRO A 31 28.36 -11.38 -12.19
CA PRO A 31 28.15 -11.39 -13.64
C PRO A 31 26.67 -11.42 -14.05
N GLY A 32 25.75 -11.63 -13.10
CA GLY A 32 24.31 -11.66 -13.34
C GLY A 32 23.53 -12.09 -12.09
N PRO A 33 22.19 -12.11 -12.18
CA PRO A 33 21.34 -12.54 -11.08
C PRO A 33 21.52 -14.03 -10.79
N VAL A 34 21.66 -14.38 -9.52
CA VAL A 34 21.71 -15.78 -9.08
C VAL A 34 20.31 -16.39 -9.22
N THR A 35 20.18 -17.42 -10.05
CA THR A 35 18.88 -18.08 -10.34
C THR A 35 18.65 -19.37 -9.57
N THR A 36 19.72 -19.97 -9.03
CA THR A 36 19.66 -21.21 -8.25
C THR A 36 19.55 -20.90 -6.76
N LEU A 37 18.56 -21.50 -6.11
CA LEU A 37 18.40 -21.41 -4.66
C LEU A 37 19.47 -22.27 -3.96
N THR A 38 20.18 -21.69 -3.02
CA THR A 38 21.05 -22.40 -2.07
C THR A 38 20.58 -22.12 -0.65
N PRO A 39 20.84 -23.01 0.33
CA PRO A 39 20.35 -22.80 1.71
C PRO A 39 20.91 -21.52 2.33
N GLN A 40 22.17 -21.18 2.01
CA GLN A 40 22.83 -19.97 2.48
C GLN A 40 22.18 -18.70 1.90
N LEU A 41 21.87 -18.71 0.60
CA LEU A 41 21.19 -17.60 -0.06
C LEU A 41 19.78 -17.40 0.49
N GLY A 42 19.04 -18.51 0.66
CA GLY A 42 17.70 -18.49 1.28
C GLY A 42 17.74 -17.89 2.68
N ALA A 43 18.67 -18.34 3.53
CA ALA A 43 18.83 -17.81 4.88
C ALA A 43 19.19 -16.31 4.91
N GLN A 44 20.08 -15.85 4.02
CA GLN A 44 20.43 -14.44 3.92
C GLN A 44 19.23 -13.58 3.49
N LEU A 45 18.44 -14.08 2.53
CA LEU A 45 17.23 -13.41 2.08
C LEU A 45 16.18 -13.34 3.20
N CYS A 46 15.91 -14.44 3.90
CA CYS A 46 14.96 -14.48 5.00
C CYS A 46 15.38 -13.53 6.14
N ARG A 47 16.67 -13.41 6.47
CA ARG A 47 17.16 -12.43 7.46
C ARG A 47 16.84 -10.98 7.07
N ARG A 48 16.96 -10.64 5.78
CA ARG A 48 16.62 -9.30 5.27
C ARG A 48 15.11 -9.02 5.32
N ILE A 49 14.31 -10.01 4.95
CA ILE A 49 12.84 -9.94 5.07
C ILE A 49 12.43 -9.76 6.54
N ALA A 50 13.06 -10.49 7.47
CA ALA A 50 12.81 -10.35 8.91
C ALA A 50 13.22 -8.98 9.46
N ALA A 51 14.22 -8.32 8.85
CA ALA A 51 14.63 -6.96 9.16
C ALA A 51 13.69 -5.88 8.58
N GLY A 52 12.80 -6.25 7.65
CA GLY A 52 11.79 -5.38 7.09
C GLY A 52 12.03 -4.92 5.65
N ASP A 53 13.09 -5.40 5.00
CA ASP A 53 13.38 -5.11 3.58
C ASP A 53 12.18 -5.56 2.71
N THR A 54 11.93 -4.83 1.62
CA THR A 54 10.97 -5.31 0.61
C THR A 54 11.55 -6.52 -0.11
N LEU A 55 10.71 -7.34 -0.74
CA LEU A 55 11.18 -8.49 -1.52
C LEU A 55 12.20 -8.08 -2.58
N ARG A 56 11.96 -6.93 -3.23
CA ARG A 56 12.83 -6.38 -4.27
C ARG A 56 14.19 -5.98 -3.71
N ASP A 57 14.22 -5.30 -2.57
CA ASP A 57 15.46 -4.84 -1.95
C ASP A 57 16.26 -6.01 -1.37
N ALA A 58 15.58 -6.95 -0.72
CA ALA A 58 16.19 -8.17 -0.20
C ALA A 58 16.81 -9.02 -1.33
N ALA A 59 16.10 -9.17 -2.45
CA ALA A 59 16.58 -9.88 -3.64
C ALA A 59 17.80 -9.18 -4.25
N ALA A 60 17.73 -7.87 -4.44
CA ALA A 60 18.85 -7.08 -4.98
C ALA A 60 20.08 -7.22 -4.09
N ALA A 61 19.91 -7.19 -2.78
CA ALA A 61 21.02 -7.26 -1.83
C ALA A 61 21.73 -8.63 -1.77
N VAL A 62 21.04 -9.72 -2.10
CA VAL A 62 21.68 -11.05 -2.24
C VAL A 62 22.17 -11.32 -3.67
N GLY A 63 21.88 -10.42 -4.61
CA GLY A 63 22.29 -10.52 -6.01
C GLY A 63 21.38 -11.42 -6.85
N THR A 64 20.08 -11.40 -6.59
CA THR A 64 19.05 -12.05 -7.42
C THR A 64 17.95 -11.03 -7.78
N THR A 65 16.86 -11.49 -8.41
CA THR A 65 15.69 -10.67 -8.72
C THR A 65 14.47 -11.15 -7.94
N ASP A 66 13.54 -10.24 -7.68
CA ASP A 66 12.26 -10.57 -7.05
C ASP A 66 11.47 -11.64 -7.81
N THR A 67 11.54 -11.62 -9.14
CA THR A 67 10.89 -12.59 -10.03
C THR A 67 11.43 -14.01 -9.80
N VAL A 68 12.75 -14.15 -9.65
CA VAL A 68 13.39 -15.43 -9.35
C VAL A 68 12.96 -15.93 -7.97
N VAL A 69 12.94 -15.05 -6.97
CA VAL A 69 12.51 -15.41 -5.61
C VAL A 69 11.06 -15.84 -5.58
N GLN A 70 10.17 -15.16 -6.32
CA GLN A 70 8.78 -15.61 -6.46
C GLN A 70 8.71 -16.99 -7.12
N GLY A 71 9.53 -17.26 -8.14
CA GLY A 71 9.62 -18.59 -8.74
C GLY A 71 10.12 -19.68 -7.77
N TRP A 72 10.97 -19.35 -6.80
CA TRP A 72 11.33 -20.27 -5.70
C TRP A 72 10.17 -20.50 -4.75
N ARG A 73 9.41 -19.46 -4.42
CA ARG A 73 8.25 -19.54 -3.53
C ARG A 73 7.12 -20.37 -4.16
N THR A 74 6.81 -20.16 -5.43
CA THR A 74 5.80 -20.96 -6.14
C THR A 74 6.18 -22.43 -6.16
N ARG A 75 7.44 -22.75 -6.47
CA ARG A 75 7.92 -24.15 -6.46
C ARG A 75 7.84 -24.79 -5.08
N GLY A 76 8.20 -24.06 -4.02
CA GLY A 76 8.08 -24.57 -2.65
C GLY A 76 6.63 -24.76 -2.22
N ALA A 77 5.73 -23.87 -2.61
CA ALA A 77 4.29 -24.02 -2.33
C ALA A 77 3.72 -25.26 -3.04
N GLU A 78 4.06 -25.47 -4.32
CA GLU A 78 3.68 -26.69 -5.05
C GLU A 78 4.28 -27.96 -4.43
N ALA A 79 5.51 -27.90 -3.91
CA ALA A 79 6.15 -29.03 -3.23
C ALA A 79 5.45 -29.36 -1.90
N ILE A 80 5.02 -28.35 -1.14
CA ILE A 80 4.21 -28.52 0.07
C ILE A 80 2.88 -29.19 -0.24
N GLU A 81 2.18 -28.75 -1.30
CA GLU A 81 0.91 -29.37 -1.74
C GLU A 81 1.08 -30.84 -2.15
N ARG A 82 2.27 -31.21 -2.63
CA ARG A 82 2.65 -32.59 -2.99
C ARG A 82 3.30 -33.36 -1.84
N GLU A 83 3.29 -32.81 -0.62
CA GLU A 83 3.88 -33.40 0.59
C GLU A 83 5.36 -33.79 0.40
N THR A 84 6.09 -33.03 -0.42
CA THR A 84 7.51 -33.28 -0.72
C THR A 84 8.39 -32.31 0.08
N GLU A 85 9.39 -32.86 0.76
CA GLU A 85 10.38 -32.07 1.50
C GLU A 85 11.60 -31.81 0.60
N ASP A 86 11.77 -30.56 0.18
CA ASP A 86 12.92 -30.10 -0.58
C ASP A 86 13.44 -28.73 -0.09
N ILE A 87 14.50 -28.23 -0.72
CA ILE A 87 15.09 -26.93 -0.39
C ILE A 87 14.10 -25.76 -0.58
N TYR A 88 13.15 -25.88 -1.51
CA TYR A 88 12.16 -24.84 -1.78
C TYR A 88 11.06 -24.84 -0.72
N THR A 89 10.63 -26.02 -0.26
CA THR A 89 9.73 -26.21 0.89
C THR A 89 10.33 -25.55 2.13
N ALA A 90 11.57 -25.89 2.48
CA ALA A 90 12.26 -25.28 3.62
C ALA A 90 12.36 -23.76 3.47
N PHE A 91 12.69 -23.28 2.28
CA PHE A 91 12.76 -21.84 1.99
C PHE A 91 11.42 -21.12 2.15
N VAL A 92 10.31 -21.70 1.69
CA VAL A 92 8.97 -21.11 1.85
C VAL A 92 8.61 -20.98 3.32
N MET A 93 8.83 -22.03 4.12
CA MET A 93 8.54 -22.02 5.56
C MET A 93 9.36 -20.94 6.28
N GLU A 94 10.68 -20.87 5.99
CA GLU A 94 11.56 -19.85 6.56
C GLU A 94 11.19 -18.42 6.11
N TYR A 95 10.77 -18.25 4.86
CA TYR A 95 10.31 -16.96 4.34
C TYR A 95 9.05 -16.49 5.05
N GLU A 96 8.08 -17.39 5.27
CA GLU A 96 6.85 -17.08 5.99
C GLU A 96 7.12 -16.76 7.46
N ALA A 97 8.01 -17.50 8.10
CA ALA A 97 8.48 -17.23 9.46
C ALA A 97 9.15 -15.85 9.57
N ALA A 98 10.03 -15.51 8.62
CA ALA A 98 10.68 -14.19 8.55
C ALA A 98 9.67 -13.05 8.36
N ALA A 99 8.69 -13.23 7.48
CA ALA A 99 7.64 -12.23 7.28
C ALA A 99 6.76 -12.07 8.53
N ALA A 100 6.45 -13.17 9.23
CA ALA A 100 5.72 -13.14 10.49
C ALA A 100 6.51 -12.43 11.60
N HIS A 101 7.83 -12.67 11.68
CA HIS A 101 8.71 -11.98 12.61
C HIS A 101 8.66 -10.47 12.41
N PHE A 102 8.82 -9.99 11.17
CA PHE A 102 8.75 -8.56 10.89
C PHE A 102 7.39 -7.95 11.26
N ARG A 103 6.28 -8.64 10.94
CA ARG A 103 4.93 -8.19 11.36
C ARG A 103 4.79 -8.07 12.87
N ARG A 104 5.33 -9.03 13.63
CA ARG A 104 5.33 -8.99 15.09
C ARG A 104 6.12 -7.80 15.63
N VAL A 105 7.27 -7.47 15.03
CA VAL A 105 8.05 -6.29 15.40
C VAL A 105 7.24 -5.01 15.18
N LEU A 106 6.54 -4.89 14.05
CA LEU A 106 5.67 -3.74 13.79
C LEU A 106 4.51 -3.65 14.79
N GLN A 107 3.87 -4.78 15.11
CA GLN A 107 2.81 -4.80 16.12
C GLN A 107 3.32 -4.39 17.50
N ALA A 108 4.47 -4.91 17.93
CA ALA A 108 5.08 -4.53 19.20
C ALA A 108 5.36 -3.02 19.24
N ALA A 109 5.97 -2.47 18.19
CA ALA A 109 6.22 -1.04 18.07
C ALA A 109 4.93 -0.21 18.12
N ALA A 110 3.84 -0.68 17.50
CA ALA A 110 2.54 -0.01 17.56
C ALA A 110 1.95 0.00 18.98
N MET A 111 2.03 -1.14 19.68
CA MET A 111 1.50 -1.29 21.04
C MET A 111 2.29 -0.45 22.06
N GLU A 112 3.62 -0.40 21.93
CA GLU A 112 4.50 0.38 22.80
C GLU A 112 4.32 1.90 22.64
N ASN A 113 3.84 2.35 21.47
CA ASN A 113 3.69 3.76 21.14
C ASN A 113 2.24 4.26 21.19
N ILE A 114 1.33 3.51 21.82
CA ILE A 114 -0.06 3.97 22.03
C ILE A 114 -0.04 5.28 22.84
N GLY A 115 -0.63 6.33 22.27
CA GLY A 115 -0.69 7.67 22.87
C GLY A 115 0.54 8.57 22.58
N ASN A 116 1.58 8.05 21.92
CA ASN A 116 2.71 8.86 21.50
C ASN A 116 2.38 9.66 20.23
N ARG A 117 2.16 10.97 20.38
CA ARG A 117 1.81 11.86 19.26
C ARG A 117 2.94 12.07 18.25
N ALA A 118 4.19 11.81 18.64
CA ALA A 118 5.34 11.92 17.74
C ALA A 118 5.57 10.65 16.90
N PHE A 119 4.88 9.55 17.21
CA PHE A 119 5.03 8.28 16.51
C PHE A 119 4.26 8.28 15.19
N ASN A 120 4.90 7.86 14.10
CA ASN A 120 4.27 7.78 12.78
C ASN A 120 3.46 6.49 12.62
N ASP A 121 2.31 6.46 13.28
CA ASP A 121 1.38 5.34 13.24
C ASP A 121 0.79 5.10 11.82
N LYS A 122 0.66 6.18 11.00
CA LYS A 122 0.15 6.07 9.63
C LYS A 122 1.04 5.18 8.76
N TRP A 123 2.37 5.36 8.85
CA TRP A 123 3.32 4.54 8.10
C TRP A 123 3.26 3.07 8.54
N LEU A 124 3.15 2.83 9.85
CA LEU A 124 3.11 1.48 10.38
C LEU A 124 1.84 0.72 9.94
N ARG A 125 0.68 1.36 10.02
CA ARG A 125 -0.58 0.79 9.49
C ARG A 125 -0.50 0.49 8.00
N TRP A 126 0.06 1.42 7.22
CA TRP A 126 0.28 1.20 5.78
C TRP A 126 1.20 0.00 5.54
N ARG A 127 2.31 -0.10 6.28
CA ARG A 127 3.27 -1.21 6.13
C ARG A 127 2.67 -2.55 6.52
N LEU A 128 1.92 -2.61 7.63
CA LEU A 128 1.18 -3.81 8.05
C LEU A 128 0.15 -4.21 6.99
N GLY A 129 -0.63 -3.26 6.48
CA GLY A 129 -1.63 -3.47 5.43
C GLY A 129 -1.05 -4.00 4.11
N LEU A 130 0.18 -3.62 3.75
CA LEU A 130 0.89 -4.20 2.61
C LEU A 130 1.45 -5.60 2.90
N SER A 131 1.92 -5.84 4.12
CA SER A 131 2.59 -7.10 4.49
C SER A 131 1.63 -8.27 4.70
N ASP A 132 0.42 -7.99 5.16
CA ASP A 132 -0.63 -8.98 5.37
C ASP A 132 -2.00 -8.29 5.26
N PRO A 133 -2.47 -8.09 4.01
CA PRO A 133 -3.71 -7.37 3.78
C PRO A 133 -4.92 -8.04 4.43
N LYS A 134 -4.91 -9.39 4.51
CA LYS A 134 -6.03 -10.15 5.07
C LYS A 134 -6.29 -9.81 6.54
N ASN A 135 -5.23 -9.58 7.30
CA ASN A 135 -5.33 -9.31 8.75
C ASN A 135 -5.27 -7.82 9.10
N PHE A 136 -4.68 -6.97 8.26
CA PHE A 136 -4.44 -5.54 8.58
C PHE A 136 -5.12 -4.54 7.66
N THR A 137 -5.86 -4.97 6.64
CA THR A 137 -6.77 -4.08 5.93
C THR A 137 -8.18 -4.28 6.47
N LEU A 138 -8.83 -3.17 6.82
CA LEU A 138 -10.27 -3.21 7.07
C LEU A 138 -10.93 -3.68 5.77
N PRO A 139 -11.84 -4.67 5.81
CA PRO A 139 -12.69 -4.96 4.69
C PRO A 139 -13.28 -3.61 4.26
N ARG A 140 -13.14 -3.24 2.98
CA ARG A 140 -14.00 -2.19 2.46
C ARG A 140 -15.40 -2.72 2.69
N THR A 141 -16.10 -2.15 3.66
CA THR A 141 -17.55 -2.15 3.61
C THR A 141 -17.83 -1.46 2.28
N VAL A 142 -18.06 -2.27 1.25
CA VAL A 142 -18.88 -1.84 0.13
C VAL A 142 -20.14 -1.47 0.88
N GLY A 143 -20.32 -0.17 1.17
CA GLY A 143 -21.57 0.31 1.72
C GLY A 143 -22.61 -0.35 0.85
N THR A 144 -23.61 -1.01 1.47
CA THR A 144 -24.74 -1.58 0.74
C THR A 144 -25.04 -0.60 -0.36
N THR A 145 -24.70 -0.97 -1.58
CA THR A 145 -25.15 -0.25 -2.74
C THR A 145 -26.64 -0.33 -2.54
N SER A 146 -27.24 0.79 -2.15
CA SER A 146 -28.67 1.02 -2.33
C SER A 146 -28.93 0.62 -3.76
N SER A 147 -29.38 -0.62 -3.99
CA SER A 147 -29.78 -1.31 -5.24
C SER A 147 -29.03 -1.07 -6.56
N ASP A 148 -28.12 -0.12 -6.68
CA ASP A 148 -27.78 0.58 -7.93
C ASP A 148 -26.26 0.67 -8.09
N GLY A 149 -25.58 -0.39 -7.65
CA GLY A 149 -24.15 -0.58 -7.83
C GLY A 149 -23.85 -1.37 -9.09
N GLY A 150 -24.23 -0.87 -10.26
CA GLY A 150 -23.71 -1.35 -11.55
C GLY A 150 -24.39 -2.58 -12.16
N ALA A 151 -25.64 -2.87 -11.81
CA ALA A 151 -26.50 -3.60 -12.72
C ALA A 151 -27.04 -2.59 -13.75
N PHE A 152 -27.14 -2.95 -15.02
CA PHE A 152 -28.03 -2.23 -15.93
C PHE A 152 -29.38 -2.11 -15.21
N GLU A 153 -29.82 -0.89 -14.85
CA GLU A 153 -31.20 -0.70 -14.40
C GLU A 153 -32.06 -1.26 -15.53
N LEU A 154 -32.78 -2.36 -15.24
CA LEU A 154 -33.86 -2.84 -16.09
C LEU A 154 -34.99 -1.82 -15.95
N VAL A 155 -34.79 -0.65 -16.55
CA VAL A 155 -35.84 0.35 -16.73
C VAL A 155 -36.88 -0.35 -17.59
N THR A 156 -38.07 -0.56 -17.02
CA THR A 156 -39.16 -1.12 -17.80
C THR A 156 -39.48 -0.16 -18.96
N PRO A 157 -39.95 -0.66 -20.12
CA PRO A 157 -40.27 0.22 -21.24
C PRO A 157 -41.19 1.39 -20.86
N GLU A 158 -42.06 1.18 -19.87
CA GLU A 158 -43.00 2.18 -19.34
C GLU A 158 -42.30 3.28 -18.54
N GLU A 159 -41.31 2.94 -17.71
CA GLU A 159 -40.51 3.90 -16.94
C GLU A 159 -39.59 4.73 -17.84
N ALA A 160 -39.05 4.12 -18.89
CA ALA A 160 -38.26 4.81 -19.91
C ALA A 160 -39.13 5.81 -20.69
N GLN A 161 -40.37 5.42 -21.04
CA GLN A 161 -41.31 6.31 -21.71
C GLN A 161 -41.71 7.49 -20.83
N LYS A 162 -41.99 7.25 -19.55
CA LYS A 162 -42.37 8.30 -18.61
C LYS A 162 -41.25 9.32 -18.38
N THR A 163 -40.02 8.83 -18.19
CA THR A 163 -38.85 9.71 -18.01
C THR A 163 -38.51 10.50 -19.28
N LEU A 164 -38.71 9.91 -20.47
CA LEU A 164 -38.55 10.61 -21.74
C LEU A 164 -39.65 11.67 -21.95
N ALA A 165 -40.90 11.35 -21.63
CA ALA A 165 -42.02 12.29 -21.69
C ALA A 165 -41.81 13.49 -20.75
N ASP A 166 -41.37 13.23 -19.52
CA ASP A 166 -41.07 14.28 -18.53
C ASP A 166 -39.92 15.18 -18.98
N ARG A 167 -38.90 14.62 -19.63
CA ARG A 167 -37.78 15.40 -20.19
C ARG A 167 -38.21 16.23 -21.40
N LEU A 168 -39.03 15.67 -22.29
CA LEU A 168 -39.59 16.40 -23.44
C LEU A 168 -40.51 17.54 -23.00
N ALA A 169 -41.37 17.31 -22.01
CA ALA A 169 -42.23 18.35 -21.46
C ALA A 169 -41.42 19.52 -20.87
N ARG A 170 -40.38 19.21 -20.09
CA ARG A 170 -39.46 20.24 -19.55
C ARG A 170 -38.69 20.99 -20.63
N PHE A 171 -38.30 20.29 -21.70
CA PHE A 171 -37.59 20.91 -22.82
C PHE A 171 -38.51 21.88 -23.58
N LEU A 172 -39.73 21.46 -23.89
CA LEU A 172 -40.73 22.29 -24.57
C LEU A 172 -41.14 23.50 -23.72
N ASP A 173 -41.32 23.34 -22.41
CA ASP A 173 -41.58 24.46 -21.49
C ASP A 173 -40.42 25.47 -21.46
N ASN A 174 -39.17 24.98 -21.47
CA ASN A 174 -38.00 25.84 -21.48
C ASN A 174 -37.82 26.57 -22.81
N GLU A 175 -38.10 25.91 -23.94
CA GLU A 175 -38.08 26.59 -25.25
C GLU A 175 -39.23 27.59 -25.39
N ALA A 176 -40.44 27.26 -24.90
CA ALA A 176 -41.56 28.18 -24.88
C ALA A 176 -41.25 29.45 -24.06
N LYS A 177 -40.63 29.30 -22.87
CA LYS A 177 -40.18 30.44 -22.05
C LYS A 177 -39.07 31.24 -22.72
N LYS A 178 -38.20 30.59 -23.49
CA LYS A 178 -37.09 31.26 -24.21
C LYS A 178 -37.56 31.97 -25.48
N ALA A 179 -38.67 31.53 -26.07
CA ALA A 179 -39.32 32.15 -27.23
C ALA A 179 -40.26 33.31 -26.86
N MET A 180 -40.53 33.57 -25.58
CA MET A 180 -41.25 34.76 -25.15
C MET A 180 -40.35 35.99 -25.29
N PRO A 181 -40.75 37.03 -26.05
CA PRO A 181 -40.00 38.28 -26.10
C PRO A 181 -40.03 38.95 -24.72
N ALA A 182 -38.90 39.53 -24.33
CA ALA A 182 -38.74 40.20 -23.04
C ALA A 182 -39.86 41.25 -22.84
N PRO A 183 -40.47 41.34 -21.64
CA PRO A 183 -41.41 42.43 -21.36
C PRO A 183 -40.67 43.76 -21.50
N ALA A 184 -41.23 44.67 -22.28
CA ALA A 184 -40.69 46.02 -22.45
C ALA A 184 -40.51 46.67 -21.07
N GLU A 185 -39.29 47.14 -20.79
CA GLU A 185 -39.00 47.94 -19.61
C GLU A 185 -39.94 49.15 -19.61
N ALA A 186 -40.79 49.25 -18.59
CA ALA A 186 -41.61 50.42 -18.38
C ALA A 186 -40.70 51.58 -17.95
N GLU A 187 -40.48 52.53 -18.84
CA GLU A 187 -40.07 53.89 -18.46
C GLU A 187 -41.29 54.60 -17.87
N GLU A 188 -41.30 54.78 -16.54
CA GLU A 188 -41.62 56.03 -15.80
C GLU A 188 -41.56 55.81 -14.28
#